data_AF-A0A349BC95-F1
#
_entry.id   AF-A0A349BC95-F1
#
_cell.length_a   1.000
_cell.length_b   1.000
_cell.length_c   1.000
_cell.angle_alpha   90.00
_cell.angle_beta   90.00
_cell.angle_gamma   90.00
#
_symmetry.space_group_name_H-M   'P 1'
#
loop_
_entity.id
_entity.type
_entity.pdbx_description
1 polymer ?
#
loop_
_entity_poly.entity_id
_entity_poly.type
_entity_poly.pdbx_seq_one_letter_code
_entity_poly.pdbx_strand_id
1 'polypeptide(L)'
;DGNLPSDLSTGDPEQLEEERRLLYVAVTRARDELHVHVPLRFHHHRNRLDDAHSTGQRSRFLTPDVIAAMDEVVAVPGSVPAGDGSPSPLPRGRDAVAAADAELAALLG
;
A
#
# COMPACT_ATOMS: atom_id res chain seq x y z
N ASP A 1 0.94 -10.63 1.50
CA ASP A 1 1.43 -11.09 2.82
C ASP A 1 2.94 -11.24 2.77
N GLY A 2 3.64 -10.98 3.88
CA GLY A 2 5.10 -11.03 3.97
C GLY A 2 5.73 -9.76 4.51
N ASN A 3 5.15 -8.61 4.19
CA ASN A 3 5.50 -7.32 4.80
C ASN A 3 4.30 -6.71 5.53
N LEU A 4 3.12 -6.75 4.92
CA LEU A 4 1.88 -6.31 5.53
C LEU A 4 0.71 -7.17 5.03
N PRO A 5 0.06 -7.95 5.90
CA PRO A 5 0.55 -8.35 7.22
C PRO A 5 1.91 -9.08 7.12
N SER A 6 2.71 -8.98 8.19
CA SER A 6 3.91 -9.82 8.38
C SER A 6 3.55 -11.31 8.32
N ASP A 7 4.41 -12.14 7.70
CA ASP A 7 4.19 -13.59 7.62
C ASP A 7 4.06 -14.23 9.01
N LEU A 8 4.79 -13.70 10.00
CA LEU A 8 4.75 -14.18 11.39
C LEU A 8 3.36 -13.99 12.04
N SER A 9 2.60 -13.00 11.58
CA SER A 9 1.29 -12.65 12.13
C SER A 9 0.15 -13.34 11.39
N THR A 10 0.41 -13.99 10.24
CA THR A 10 -0.67 -14.58 9.41
C THR A 10 -1.31 -15.83 10.03
N GLY A 11 -0.65 -16.50 10.98
CA GLY A 11 -1.14 -17.71 11.64
C GLY A 11 -1.99 -17.46 12.89
N ASP A 12 -2.10 -16.21 13.33
CA ASP A 12 -2.80 -15.82 14.56
C ASP A 12 -3.80 -14.70 14.25
N PRO A 13 -5.12 -14.93 14.46
CA PRO A 13 -6.13 -13.93 14.16
C PRO A 13 -5.98 -12.64 14.96
N GLU A 14 -5.52 -12.70 16.22
CA GLU A 14 -5.35 -11.49 17.05
C GLU A 14 -4.20 -10.62 16.54
N GLN A 15 -3.08 -11.26 16.14
CA GLN A 15 -1.95 -10.55 15.54
C GLN A 15 -2.30 -9.98 14.17
N LEU A 16 -3.09 -10.71 13.38
CA LEU A 16 -3.59 -10.23 12.09
C LEU A 16 -4.48 -8.99 12.25
N GLU A 17 -5.33 -8.96 13.27
CA GLU A 17 -6.14 -7.79 13.60
C GLU A 17 -5.29 -6.60 14.04
N GLU A 18 -4.20 -6.84 14.78
CA GLU A 18 -3.25 -5.78 15.14
C GLU A 18 -2.56 -5.20 13.90
N GLU A 19 -2.07 -6.04 12.98
CA GLU A 19 -1.49 -5.58 11.71
C GLU A 19 -2.49 -4.76 10.88
N ARG A 20 -3.77 -5.13 10.91
CA ARG A 20 -4.85 -4.35 10.28
C ARG A 20 -5.04 -2.99 10.95
N ARG A 21 -5.01 -2.92 12.29
CA ARG A 21 -5.04 -1.65 13.04
C ARG A 21 -3.82 -0.77 12.72
N LEU A 22 -2.64 -1.37 12.58
CA LEU A 22 -1.43 -0.64 12.19
C LEU A 22 -1.57 -0.01 10.80
N LEU A 23 -2.09 -0.75 9.82
CA LEU A 23 -2.36 -0.19 8.49
C LEU A 23 -3.37 0.97 8.57
N TYR A 24 -4.46 0.78 9.30
CA TYR A 24 -5.49 1.81 9.48
C TYR A 24 -4.88 3.10 10.04
N VAL A 25 -4.06 3.01 11.10
CA VAL A 25 -3.38 4.19 11.67
C VAL A 25 -2.44 4.85 10.65
N ALA A 26 -1.71 4.07 9.86
CA ALA A 26 -0.80 4.62 8.85
C ALA A 26 -1.56 5.40 7.76
N VAL A 27 -2.68 4.85 7.27
CA VAL A 27 -3.51 5.45 6.23
C VAL A 27 -4.23 6.71 6.74
N THR A 28 -4.79 6.67 7.93
CA THR A 28 -5.55 7.79 8.52
C THR A 28 -4.69 8.93 9.03
N ARG A 29 -3.37 8.74 9.15
CA ARG A 29 -2.43 9.82 9.46
C ARG A 29 -2.15 10.75 8.30
N ALA A 30 -2.43 10.33 7.06
CA ALA A 30 -2.28 11.20 5.90
C ALA A 30 -3.29 12.35 5.98
N ARG A 31 -2.79 13.58 6.11
CA ARG A 31 -3.64 14.77 6.24
C ARG A 31 -4.15 15.30 4.90
N ASP A 32 -3.26 15.31 3.90
CA ASP A 32 -3.48 15.99 2.62
C ASP A 32 -3.44 15.00 1.46
N GLU A 33 -2.43 14.11 1.42
CA GLU A 33 -2.27 13.11 0.37
C GLU A 33 -1.75 11.79 0.95
N LEU A 34 -2.26 10.68 0.41
CA LEU A 34 -1.85 9.31 0.74
C LEU A 34 -1.35 8.63 -0.52
N HIS A 35 -0.12 8.12 -0.48
CA HIS A 35 0.48 7.35 -1.56
C HIS A 35 0.84 5.96 -1.02
N VAL A 36 0.25 4.91 -1.62
CA VAL A 36 0.51 3.52 -1.26
C VAL A 36 1.26 2.83 -2.38
N HIS A 37 2.45 2.30 -2.06
CA HIS A 37 3.29 1.61 -3.03
C HIS A 37 3.26 0.10 -2.82
N VAL A 38 3.06 -0.63 -3.91
CA VAL A 38 3.21 -2.09 -3.96
C VAL A 38 4.35 -2.43 -4.91
N PRO A 39 5.61 -2.46 -4.43
CA PRO A 39 6.74 -2.74 -5.28
C PRO A 39 6.72 -4.20 -5.73
N LEU A 40 6.99 -4.43 -7.02
CA LEU A 40 7.02 -5.78 -7.60
C LEU A 40 8.20 -6.61 -7.06
N ARG A 41 9.34 -5.98 -6.77
CA ARG A 41 10.55 -6.64 -6.26
C ARG A 41 11.00 -5.98 -4.97
N PHE A 42 11.15 -6.79 -3.93
CA PHE A 42 11.80 -6.41 -2.68
C PHE A 42 13.17 -7.06 -2.63
N HIS A 43 14.23 -6.28 -2.87
CA HIS A 43 15.59 -6.79 -2.84
C HIS A 43 16.07 -6.95 -1.38
N HIS A 44 16.63 -8.12 -1.08
CA HIS A 44 17.21 -8.47 0.20
C HIS A 44 18.72 -8.43 0.06
N HIS A 45 19.34 -7.31 0.43
CA HIS A 45 20.79 -7.17 0.34
C HIS A 45 21.45 -7.50 1.68
N ARG A 46 22.02 -8.71 1.81
CA ARG A 46 22.93 -9.02 2.93
C ARG A 46 24.36 -8.59 2.60
N ASN A 47 24.76 -8.71 1.33
CA ASN A 47 26.02 -8.20 0.79
C ASN A 47 25.77 -7.25 -0.39
N ARG A 48 26.75 -6.37 -0.67
CA ARG A 48 26.68 -5.33 -1.72
C ARG A 48 26.45 -5.87 -3.15
N LEU A 49 26.76 -7.13 -3.41
CA LEU A 49 26.65 -7.77 -4.73
C LEU A 49 25.45 -8.72 -4.85
N ASP A 50 24.63 -8.86 -3.82
CA ASP A 50 23.47 -9.75 -3.86
C ASP A 50 22.32 -9.08 -4.62
N ASP A 51 21.77 -9.77 -5.61
CA ASP A 51 20.55 -9.37 -6.34
C ASP A 51 19.33 -10.23 -5.94
N ALA A 52 19.42 -10.89 -4.78
CA ALA A 52 18.32 -11.69 -4.26
C ALA A 52 17.12 -10.78 -3.96
N HIS A 53 15.95 -11.16 -4.44
CA HIS A 53 14.72 -10.42 -4.17
C HIS A 53 13.55 -11.36 -3.94
N SER A 54 12.60 -10.95 -3.11
CA SER A 54 11.26 -11.53 -3.11
C SER A 54 10.34 -10.73 -4.02
N THR A 55 9.34 -11.40 -4.59
CA THR A 55 8.27 -10.71 -5.30
C THR A 55 7.31 -10.11 -4.29
N GLY A 56 7.01 -8.82 -4.42
CA GLY A 56 5.99 -8.17 -3.61
C GLY A 56 4.60 -8.54 -4.10
N GLN A 57 3.77 -9.03 -3.19
CA GLN A 57 2.32 -9.17 -3.42
C GLN A 57 1.58 -8.01 -2.76
N ARG A 58 0.42 -7.65 -3.32
CA ARG A 58 -0.49 -6.70 -2.66
C ARG A 58 -0.88 -7.23 -1.28
N SER A 59 -0.96 -6.32 -0.31
CA SER A 59 -1.48 -6.67 1.01
C SER A 59 -2.92 -7.14 0.90
N ARG A 60 -3.30 -8.18 1.66
CA ARG A 60 -4.70 -8.63 1.74
C ARG A 60 -5.66 -7.56 2.28
N PHE A 61 -5.14 -6.56 2.98
CA PHE A 61 -5.93 -5.45 3.51
C PHE A 61 -6.24 -4.37 2.45
N LEU A 62 -5.55 -4.37 1.31
CA LEU A 62 -5.91 -3.56 0.14
C LEU A 62 -6.99 -4.32 -0.65
N THR A 63 -8.20 -4.35 -0.08
CA THR A 63 -9.36 -4.98 -0.71
C THR A 63 -9.75 -4.26 -2.00
N PRO A 64 -10.56 -4.87 -2.89
CA PRO A 64 -11.05 -4.20 -4.09
C PRO A 64 -11.72 -2.85 -3.80
N ASP A 65 -12.46 -2.73 -2.70
CA ASP A 65 -13.17 -1.50 -2.32
C ASP A 65 -12.18 -0.40 -1.87
N VAL A 66 -11.15 -0.76 -1.09
CA VAL A 66 -10.07 0.17 -0.71
C VAL A 66 -9.31 0.64 -1.96
N ILE A 67 -9.04 -0.27 -2.90
CA ILE A 67 -8.37 0.08 -4.16
C ILE A 67 -9.27 0.99 -5.01
N ALA A 68 -10.59 0.75 -5.05
CA ALA A 68 -11.54 1.57 -5.78
C ALA A 68 -11.65 3.01 -5.23
N ALA A 69 -11.31 3.22 -3.96
CA ALA A 69 -11.20 4.54 -3.34
C ALA A 69 -9.88 5.27 -3.68
N MET A 70 -8.96 4.63 -4.41
CA MET A 70 -7.64 5.15 -4.77
C MET A 70 -7.46 5.26 -6.28
N ASP A 71 -6.54 6.13 -6.70
CA ASP A 71 -6.07 6.17 -8.09
C ASP A 71 -4.98 5.09 -8.30
N GLU A 72 -5.33 3.97 -8.95
CA GLU A 72 -4.37 2.90 -9.24
C GLU A 72 -3.43 3.29 -10.39
N VAL A 73 -2.12 3.36 -10.10
CA VAL A 73 -1.08 3.60 -11.10
C VAL A 73 -0.13 2.41 -11.17
N VAL A 74 -0.01 1.81 -12.36
CA VAL A 74 0.95 0.74 -12.62
C VAL A 74 2.18 1.33 -13.32
N ALA A 75 3.30 1.37 -12.61
CA ALA A 75 4.57 1.78 -13.19
C ALA A 75 5.12 0.67 -14.09
N VAL A 76 5.22 0.94 -15.40
CA VAL A 76 5.85 0.04 -16.36
C VAL A 76 7.33 0.42 -16.51
N PRO A 77 8.27 -0.51 -16.23
CA PRO A 77 9.70 -0.21 -16.39
C PRO A 77 10.00 0.22 -17.82
N GLY A 78 10.53 1.44 -17.98
CA GLY A 78 10.87 2.02 -19.29
C GLY A 78 9.80 2.94 -19.91
N SER A 79 8.60 3.03 -19.34
CA SER A 79 7.68 4.13 -19.68
C SER A 79 8.06 5.34 -18.84
N VAL A 80 8.82 6.27 -19.41
CA VAL A 80 8.82 7.65 -18.89
C VAL A 80 7.42 8.17 -19.22
N PRO A 81 6.56 8.48 -18.23
CA PRO A 81 5.32 9.17 -18.56
C PRO A 81 5.74 10.46 -19.28
N ALA A 82 5.08 10.77 -20.40
CA ALA A 82 5.22 12.07 -21.05
C ALA A 82 4.60 13.12 -20.12
N GLY A 83 5.33 13.46 -19.07
CA GLY A 83 4.97 14.35 -17.99
C GLY A 83 6.28 14.88 -17.44
N ASP A 84 6.36 16.19 -17.32
CA ASP A 84 7.50 17.04 -16.94
C ASP A 84 8.08 16.79 -15.52
N GLY A 85 7.81 15.63 -14.91
CA GLY A 85 8.17 15.35 -13.52
C GLY A 85 7.34 16.15 -12.52
N SER A 86 6.37 16.97 -12.97
CA SER A 86 5.36 17.51 -12.08
C SER A 86 4.44 16.36 -11.67
N PRO A 87 4.11 16.20 -10.38
CA PRO A 87 3.01 15.33 -10.02
C PRO A 87 1.81 15.78 -10.85
N SER A 88 1.22 14.84 -11.61
CA SER A 88 -0.10 15.05 -12.21
C SER A 88 -0.98 15.66 -11.11
N PRO A 89 -1.79 16.71 -11.37
CA PRO A 89 -2.75 17.18 -10.40
C PRO A 89 -3.77 16.04 -10.23
N LEU A 90 -3.42 15.08 -9.38
CA LEU A 90 -4.31 14.08 -8.85
C LEU A 90 -5.50 14.85 -8.30
N PRO A 91 -6.74 14.38 -8.53
CA PRO A 91 -7.90 14.98 -7.89
C PRO A 91 -7.61 15.04 -6.39
N ARG A 92 -7.33 16.25 -5.88
CA ARG A 92 -7.12 16.51 -4.45
C ARG A 92 -8.47 16.40 -3.76
N GLY A 93 -8.94 15.17 -3.63
CA GLY A 93 -10.15 14.85 -2.90
C GLY A 93 -9.76 14.44 -1.50
N ARG A 94 -10.00 15.30 -0.51
CA ARG A 94 -10.22 14.83 0.88
C ARG A 94 -11.19 13.63 0.91
N ASP A 95 -12.08 13.56 -0.09
CA ASP A 95 -13.03 12.48 -0.32
C ASP A 95 -12.38 11.11 -0.56
N ALA A 96 -11.24 11.02 -1.25
CA ALA A 96 -10.56 9.75 -1.49
C ALA A 96 -9.89 9.21 -0.21
N VAL A 97 -9.24 10.10 0.55
CA VAL A 97 -8.67 9.76 1.87
C VAL A 97 -9.78 9.35 2.84
N ALA A 98 -10.89 10.09 2.88
CA ALA A 98 -12.02 9.78 3.73
C ALA A 98 -12.75 8.48 3.32
N ALA A 99 -12.82 8.17 2.02
CA ALA A 99 -13.37 6.91 1.53
C ALA A 99 -12.47 5.72 1.90
N ALA A 100 -11.16 5.84 1.67
CA ALA A 100 -10.20 4.80 2.07
C ALA A 100 -10.21 4.59 3.60
N ASP A 101 -10.31 5.67 4.37
CA ASP A 101 -10.47 5.64 5.83
C ASP A 101 -11.73 4.86 6.23
N ALA A 102 -12.89 5.21 5.67
CA ALA A 102 -14.16 4.55 5.97
C ALA A 102 -14.15 3.04 5.63
N GLU A 103 -13.60 2.65 4.48
CA GLU A 103 -13.48 1.25 4.09
C GLU A 103 -12.53 0.47 5.02
N LEU A 104 -11.38 1.06 5.38
CA LEU A 104 -10.47 0.43 6.32
C LEU A 104 -11.06 0.35 7.74
N ALA A 105 -11.83 1.36 8.16
CA ALA A 105 -12.54 1.35 9.44
C ALA A 105 -13.63 0.27 9.47
N ALA A 106 -14.39 0.09 8.38
CA ALA A 106 -15.42 -0.95 8.28
C ALA A 106 -14.84 -2.37 8.41
N LEU A 107 -13.57 -2.56 8.02
CA LEU A 107 -12.89 -3.84 8.24
C LEU A 107 -12.59 -4.10 9.72
N LEU A 108 -12.55 -3.08 10.60
CA LEU A 108 -12.16 -3.23 12.00
C LEU A 108 -13.24 -3.80 12.93
N GLY A 109 -14.51 -3.83 12.49
CA GLY A 109 -15.66 -4.29 13.29
C GLY A 109 -16.44 -3.15 13.92
#